data_AF-A0A926SW39-F1
#
_entry.id   AF-A0A926SW39-F1
#
_cell.length_a   1.000
_cell.length_b   1.000
_cell.length_c   1.000
_cell.angle_alpha   90.00
_cell.angle_beta   90.00
_cell.angle_gamma   90.00
#
_symmetry.space_group_name_H-M   'P 1'
#
loop_
_entity.id
_entity.type
_entity.pdbx_description
1 polymer ?
#
loop_
_entity_poly.entity_id
_entity_poly.type
_entity_poly.pdbx_seq_one_letter_code
_entity_poly.pdbx_strand_id
1 'polypeptide(L)'
;MKLQNFLDTNLRYPLQYNFEAIASDRELAQQIQTRLKSLQYLDSVADGNFGPISALALKNFQKAAECNELDYLGAVTAKKLIETKPEQITQPPLYLGSDLASRIVKYMQKQDYKIFQGEQYYNIVYVEGLADYLRLGTIEPLDF
;
A
#
# COMPACT_ATOMS: atom_id res chain seq x y z
N MET A 1 -8.79 20.50 9.03
CA MET A 1 -8.60 20.98 7.64
C MET A 1 -9.21 19.96 6.67
N LYS A 2 -9.75 20.38 5.52
CA LYS A 2 -10.29 19.43 4.52
C LYS A 2 -9.25 19.15 3.43
N LEU A 3 -9.17 17.90 2.98
CA LEU A 3 -8.25 17.50 1.91
C LEU A 3 -8.49 18.30 0.61
N GLN A 4 -9.76 18.62 0.32
CA GLN A 4 -10.15 19.42 -0.84
C GLN A 4 -9.56 20.84 -0.82
N ASN A 5 -9.26 21.40 0.35
CA ASN A 5 -8.75 22.78 0.47
C ASN A 5 -7.38 22.96 -0.18
N PHE A 6 -6.59 21.89 -0.32
CA PHE A 6 -5.31 21.92 -1.03
C PHE A 6 -5.45 22.15 -2.54
N LEU A 7 -6.67 22.08 -3.08
CA LEU A 7 -6.98 22.32 -4.49
C LEU A 7 -7.46 23.75 -4.78
N ASP A 8 -7.56 24.60 -3.75
CA ASP A 8 -7.96 26.00 -3.95
C ASP A 8 -6.81 26.81 -4.57
N THR A 9 -7.06 27.29 -5.79
CA THR A 9 -6.11 28.09 -6.57
C THR A 9 -6.17 29.59 -6.26
N ASN A 10 -7.14 30.03 -5.46
CA ASN A 10 -7.31 31.44 -5.07
C ASN A 10 -6.42 31.83 -3.87
N LEU A 11 -5.72 30.87 -3.27
CA LEU A 11 -4.82 31.14 -2.15
C LEU A 11 -3.58 31.90 -2.62
N ARG A 12 -3.18 32.91 -1.84
CA ARG A 12 -1.96 33.70 -2.10
C ARG A 12 -0.70 32.83 -2.16
N TYR A 13 -0.67 31.73 -1.39
CA TYR A 13 0.38 30.72 -1.42
C TYR A 13 -0.25 29.32 -1.38
N PRO A 14 0.27 28.34 -2.14
CA PRO A 14 -0.23 26.97 -2.10
C PRO A 14 -0.06 26.34 -0.72
N LEU A 15 -1.07 25.60 -0.26
CA LEU A 15 -0.98 24.84 0.99
C LEU A 15 -0.01 23.67 0.83
N GLN A 16 0.90 23.54 1.78
CA GLN A 16 1.82 22.42 1.90
C GLN A 16 1.94 22.03 3.36
N TYR A 17 1.62 20.77 3.67
CA TYR A 17 1.66 20.24 5.03
C TYR A 17 2.68 19.09 5.09
N ASN A 18 3.70 19.21 5.93
CA ASN A 18 4.57 18.08 6.25
C ASN A 18 3.81 17.03 7.10
N PHE A 19 4.44 15.88 7.37
CA PHE A 19 3.79 14.80 8.10
C PHE A 19 3.44 15.16 9.54
N GLU A 20 4.21 16.03 10.20
CA GLU A 20 3.89 16.54 11.54
C GLU A 20 2.63 17.42 11.54
N ALA A 21 2.49 18.29 10.53
CA ALA A 21 1.30 19.13 10.38
C ALA A 21 0.05 18.30 10.07
N ILE A 22 0.18 17.22 9.27
CA ILE A 22 -0.90 16.25 9.04
C ILE A 22 -1.25 15.54 10.35
N ALA A 23 -0.26 15.06 11.11
CA ALA A 23 -0.47 14.38 12.39
C ALA A 23 -1.14 15.25 13.45
N SER A 24 -0.91 16.56 13.38
CA SER A 24 -1.53 17.55 14.27
C SER A 24 -2.99 17.87 13.91
N ASP A 25 -3.45 17.48 12.71
CA ASP A 25 -4.83 17.67 12.24
C ASP A 25 -5.53 16.31 12.06
N ARG A 26 -6.16 15.85 13.14
CA ARG A 26 -6.85 14.55 13.21
C ARG A 26 -7.85 14.34 12.05
N GLU A 27 -8.58 15.38 11.68
CA GLU A 27 -9.60 15.31 10.64
C GLU A 27 -8.97 15.14 9.25
N LEU A 28 -7.90 15.89 8.96
CA LEU A 28 -7.12 15.76 7.73
C LEU A 28 -6.44 14.38 7.66
N ALA A 29 -5.80 13.95 8.74
CA ALA A 29 -5.18 12.64 8.86
C ALA A 29 -6.16 11.51 8.54
N GLN A 30 -7.37 11.58 9.12
CA GLN A 30 -8.40 10.57 8.87
C GLN A 30 -8.84 10.55 7.40
N GLN A 31 -9.05 11.71 6.76
CA GLN A 31 -9.40 11.78 5.34
C GLN A 31 -8.33 11.13 4.45
N ILE A 32 -7.05 11.40 4.73
CA ILE A 32 -5.92 10.80 3.99
C ILE A 32 -5.90 9.29 4.20
N GLN A 33 -5.99 8.82 5.45
CA GLN A 33 -6.01 7.39 5.76
C GLN A 33 -7.18 6.66 5.10
N THR A 34 -8.38 7.25 5.09
CA THR A 34 -9.55 6.67 4.40
C THR A 34 -9.29 6.51 2.91
N ARG A 35 -8.70 7.53 2.26
CA ARG A 35 -8.35 7.45 0.84
C ARG A 35 -7.27 6.39 0.59
N LEU A 36 -6.19 6.38 1.36
CA LEU A 36 -5.13 5.38 1.24
C LEU A 36 -5.64 3.96 1.45
N LYS A 37 -6.58 3.75 2.39
CA LYS A 37 -7.24 2.46 2.60
C LYS A 37 -8.11 2.05 1.42
N SER A 38 -8.92 2.97 0.87
CA SER A 38 -9.70 2.67 -0.34
C SER A 38 -8.82 2.33 -1.54
N LEU A 39 -7.62 2.90 -1.58
CA LEU A 39 -6.58 2.67 -2.57
C LEU A 39 -5.64 1.52 -2.16
N GLN A 40 -5.97 0.72 -1.14
CA GLN A 40 -5.20 -0.45 -0.70
C GLN A 40 -3.74 -0.17 -0.27
N TYR A 41 -3.33 1.09 -0.08
CA TYR A 41 -2.02 1.48 0.46
C TYR A 41 -1.96 1.42 1.99
N LEU A 42 -3.10 1.38 2.67
CA LEU A 42 -3.18 1.32 4.13
C LEU A 42 -4.18 0.25 4.57
N ASP A 43 -3.75 -0.70 5.39
CA ASP A 43 -4.64 -1.76 5.91
C ASP A 43 -5.23 -1.41 7.28
N SER A 44 -4.56 -0.54 8.04
CA SER A 44 -5.01 -0.15 9.39
C SER A 44 -6.32 0.65 9.37
N VAL A 45 -6.86 0.91 10.56
CA VAL A 45 -8.03 1.77 10.73
C VAL A 45 -7.65 3.22 10.42
N ALA A 46 -8.58 3.96 9.79
CA ALA A 46 -8.46 5.40 9.61
C ALA A 46 -8.94 6.12 10.89
N ASP A 47 -8.09 6.13 11.90
CA ASP A 47 -8.38 6.63 13.24
C ASP A 47 -7.98 8.09 13.47
N GLY A 48 -7.37 8.73 12.46
CA GLY A 48 -6.85 10.09 12.51
C GLY A 48 -5.48 10.22 13.20
N ASN A 49 -4.87 9.12 13.64
CA ASN A 49 -3.53 9.12 14.21
C ASN A 49 -2.49 8.89 13.10
N PHE A 50 -1.89 9.97 12.61
CA PHE A 50 -0.95 9.89 11.48
C PHE A 50 0.47 9.49 11.93
N GLY A 51 0.66 8.20 12.21
CA GLY A 51 1.95 7.63 12.60
C GLY A 51 2.82 7.14 11.45
N PRO A 52 3.94 6.44 11.74
CA PRO A 52 4.89 5.95 10.74
C PRO A 52 4.27 5.09 9.64
N ILE A 53 3.29 4.24 9.98
CA ILE A 53 2.59 3.39 9.00
C ILE A 53 1.78 4.25 8.01
N SER A 54 1.11 5.31 8.49
CA SER A 54 0.34 6.22 7.62
C SER A 54 1.27 7.07 6.74
N ALA A 55 2.38 7.55 7.30
CA ALA A 55 3.41 8.28 6.56
C ALA A 55 4.02 7.42 5.44
N LEU A 56 4.39 6.18 5.75
CA LEU A 56 4.91 5.23 4.75
C LEU A 56 3.88 4.94 3.65
N ALA A 57 2.62 4.70 4.03
CA ALA A 57 1.54 4.48 3.06
C ALA A 57 1.35 5.68 2.12
N LEU A 58 1.35 6.91 2.66
CA LEU A 58 1.26 8.12 1.86
C LEU A 58 2.45 8.25 0.90
N LYS A 59 3.67 8.01 1.39
CA LYS A 59 4.89 8.07 0.59
C LYS A 59 4.89 7.03 -0.53
N ASN A 60 4.44 5.81 -0.26
CA ASN A 60 4.31 4.75 -1.26
C ASN A 60 3.29 5.14 -2.34
N PHE A 61 2.15 5.69 -1.94
CA PHE A 61 1.18 6.24 -2.88
C PHE A 61 1.80 7.36 -3.74
N GLN A 62 2.52 8.30 -3.13
CA GLN A 62 3.15 9.41 -3.84
C GLN A 62 4.21 8.96 -4.85
N LYS A 63 4.99 7.92 -4.52
CA LYS A 63 5.93 7.28 -5.45
C LYS A 63 5.17 6.65 -6.63
N ALA A 64 4.20 5.78 -6.34
CA ALA A 64 3.47 5.02 -7.35
C ALA A 64 2.61 5.91 -8.26
N ALA A 65 2.06 6.98 -7.70
CA ALA A 65 1.28 7.96 -8.45
C ALA A 65 2.14 9.07 -9.06
N GLU A 66 3.48 9.04 -8.92
CA GLU A 66 4.41 10.05 -9.46
C GLU A 66 4.03 11.49 -9.04
N CYS A 67 3.78 11.71 -7.75
CA CYS A 67 3.39 13.03 -7.23
C CYS A 67 4.56 14.03 -7.17
N ASN A 68 5.80 13.55 -7.00
CA ASN A 68 6.99 14.36 -6.70
C ASN A 68 6.90 15.21 -5.40
N GLU A 69 6.01 14.86 -4.47
CA GLU A 69 5.81 15.54 -3.17
C GLU A 69 6.08 14.58 -1.98
N LEU A 70 7.20 13.83 -2.00
CA LEU A 70 7.37 12.59 -1.20
C LEU A 70 7.30 12.73 0.34
N ASP A 71 7.48 13.92 0.90
CA ASP A 71 7.55 14.14 2.36
C ASP A 71 6.56 15.23 2.84
N TYR A 72 5.62 15.63 1.97
CA TYR A 72 4.57 16.59 2.31
C TYR A 72 3.31 16.37 1.48
N LEU A 73 2.18 16.85 1.96
CA LEU A 73 0.93 16.95 1.22
C LEU A 73 0.84 18.31 0.56
N GLY A 74 0.87 18.35 -0.77
CA GLY A 74 0.55 19.53 -1.58
C GLY A 74 -0.66 19.30 -2.48
N ALA A 75 -0.90 20.25 -3.39
CA ALA A 75 -2.03 20.21 -4.31
C ALA A 75 -1.99 18.98 -5.24
N VAL A 76 -0.79 18.54 -5.68
CA VAL A 76 -0.65 17.41 -6.61
C VAL A 76 -1.04 16.11 -5.93
N THR A 77 -0.52 15.85 -4.72
CA THR A 77 -0.86 14.67 -3.94
C THR A 77 -2.32 14.69 -3.53
N ALA A 78 -2.85 15.83 -3.07
CA ALA A 78 -4.26 15.94 -2.70
C ALA A 78 -5.17 15.60 -3.88
N LYS A 79 -4.88 16.14 -5.07
CA LYS A 79 -5.63 15.86 -6.30
C LYS A 79 -5.61 14.37 -6.63
N LYS A 80 -4.41 13.77 -6.65
CA LYS A 80 -4.26 12.34 -6.94
C LYS A 80 -4.96 11.46 -5.90
N LEU A 81 -4.87 11.79 -4.60
CA LEU A 81 -5.61 11.04 -3.56
C LEU A 81 -7.12 11.07 -3.80
N ILE A 82 -7.67 12.19 -4.26
CA ILE A 82 -9.10 12.38 -4.51
C ILE A 82 -9.54 11.67 -5.80
N GLU A 83 -8.79 11.85 -6.88
CA GLU A 83 -9.21 11.44 -8.23
C GLU A 83 -8.82 10.00 -8.58
N THR A 84 -7.73 9.47 -8.01
CA THR A 84 -7.30 8.10 -8.29
C THR A 84 -8.38 7.12 -7.86
N LYS A 85 -8.70 6.19 -8.75
CA LYS A 85 -9.61 5.09 -8.48
C LYS A 85 -8.82 3.82 -8.16
N PRO A 86 -9.36 2.90 -7.34
CA PRO A 86 -8.66 1.67 -6.99
C PRO A 86 -8.21 0.84 -8.20
N GLU A 87 -8.95 0.90 -9.32
CA GLU A 87 -8.65 0.14 -10.54
C GLU A 87 -7.41 0.68 -11.29
N GLN A 88 -7.00 1.92 -11.02
CA GLN A 88 -5.83 2.55 -11.65
C GLN A 88 -4.52 2.20 -10.91
N ILE A 89 -4.61 1.50 -9.78
CA ILE A 89 -3.45 1.10 -9.02
C ILE A 89 -2.83 -0.12 -9.70
N THR A 90 -1.76 0.13 -10.44
CA THR A 90 -0.93 -0.95 -10.94
C THR A 90 -0.03 -1.41 -9.80
N GLN A 91 -0.30 -2.59 -9.24
CA GLN A 91 0.71 -3.24 -8.41
C GLN A 91 1.96 -3.43 -9.26
N PRO A 92 3.18 -3.29 -8.70
CA PRO A 92 4.40 -3.59 -9.41
C PRO A 92 4.28 -4.96 -10.11
N PRO A 93 4.78 -5.11 -11.34
CA PRO A 93 4.74 -6.41 -12.00
C PRO A 93 5.55 -7.42 -11.17
N LEU A 94 4.93 -8.54 -10.85
CA LEU A 94 5.61 -9.67 -10.22
C LEU A 94 6.40 -10.42 -11.29
N TYR A 95 7.72 -10.42 -11.18
CA TYR A 95 8.59 -11.23 -12.05
C TYR A 95 8.69 -12.65 -11.48
N LEU A 96 7.90 -13.58 -12.02
CA LEU A 96 7.78 -14.94 -11.51
C LEU A 96 8.53 -15.96 -12.40
N GLY A 97 9.63 -16.50 -11.88
CA GLY A 97 10.42 -17.56 -12.48
C GLY A 97 9.92 -18.97 -12.15
N SER A 98 10.85 -19.92 -12.07
CA SER A 98 10.61 -21.34 -11.76
C SER A 98 11.09 -21.74 -10.35
N ASP A 99 11.62 -20.81 -9.56
CA ASP A 99 12.08 -21.04 -8.20
C ASP A 99 10.90 -21.26 -7.22
N LEU A 100 11.23 -21.67 -5.99
CA LEU A 100 10.23 -21.98 -4.96
C LEU A 100 9.35 -20.76 -4.64
N ALA A 101 9.91 -19.57 -4.50
CA ALA A 101 9.13 -18.37 -4.16
C ALA A 101 8.15 -18.05 -5.30
N SER A 102 8.60 -18.14 -6.55
CA SER A 102 7.73 -17.97 -7.72
C SER A 102 6.60 -19.00 -7.77
N ARG A 103 6.84 -20.26 -7.40
CA ARG A 103 5.80 -21.30 -7.34
C ARG A 103 4.79 -21.03 -6.22
N ILE A 104 5.26 -20.58 -5.06
CA ILE A 104 4.41 -20.18 -3.93
C ILE A 104 3.51 -19.01 -4.36
N VAL A 105 4.07 -17.96 -4.96
CA VAL A 105 3.29 -16.79 -5.40
C VAL A 105 2.29 -17.16 -6.50
N LYS A 106 2.66 -18.02 -7.46
CA LYS A 106 1.71 -18.55 -8.47
C LYS A 106 0.54 -19.30 -7.82
N TYR A 107 0.82 -20.11 -6.80
CA TYR A 107 -0.23 -20.79 -6.03
C TYR A 107 -1.10 -19.78 -5.29
N MET A 108 -0.50 -18.76 -4.68
CA MET A 108 -1.23 -17.69 -4.01
C MET A 108 -2.18 -16.94 -4.94
N GLN A 109 -1.73 -16.59 -6.15
CA GLN A 109 -2.58 -15.99 -7.18
C GLN A 109 -3.75 -16.92 -7.56
N LYS A 110 -3.48 -18.22 -7.75
CA LYS A 110 -4.51 -19.21 -8.11
C LYS A 110 -5.59 -19.37 -7.03
N GLN A 111 -5.22 -19.23 -5.75
CA GLN A 111 -6.13 -19.37 -4.61
C GLN A 111 -6.73 -18.03 -4.15
N ASP A 112 -6.50 -16.94 -4.88
CA ASP A 112 -6.96 -15.59 -4.54
C ASP A 112 -6.46 -15.11 -3.15
N TYR A 113 -5.25 -15.52 -2.75
CA TYR A 113 -4.60 -14.95 -1.58
C TYR A 113 -4.09 -13.55 -1.86
N LYS A 114 -4.23 -12.65 -0.88
CA LYS A 114 -3.65 -11.30 -0.93
C LYS A 114 -2.12 -11.40 -0.95
N ILE A 115 -1.50 -10.87 -1.99
CA ILE A 115 -0.05 -10.75 -2.13
C ILE A 115 0.35 -9.31 -1.83
N PHE A 116 1.17 -9.11 -0.81
CA PHE A 116 1.69 -7.80 -0.44
C PHE A 116 2.99 -7.53 -1.20
N GLN A 117 3.13 -6.33 -1.76
CA GLN A 117 4.30 -5.90 -2.52
C GLN A 117 4.74 -4.51 -2.03
N GLY A 118 6.05 -4.24 -2.10
CA GLY A 118 6.63 -2.95 -1.71
C GLY A 118 7.64 -3.05 -0.57
N GLU A 119 8.28 -1.91 -0.25
CA GLU A 119 9.27 -1.83 0.84
C GLU A 119 8.63 -2.22 2.18
N GLN A 120 9.32 -3.10 2.93
CA GLN A 120 8.93 -3.58 4.26
C GLN A 120 7.62 -4.41 4.34
N TYR A 121 7.04 -4.81 3.20
CA TYR A 121 6.01 -5.83 3.18
C TYR A 121 6.61 -7.22 3.07
N TYR A 122 6.17 -8.12 3.95
CA TYR A 122 6.57 -9.53 3.93
C TYR A 122 5.34 -10.41 3.72
N ASN A 123 5.45 -11.39 2.83
CA ASN A 123 4.47 -12.46 2.71
C ASN A 123 4.99 -13.65 3.52
N ILE A 124 4.38 -13.92 4.67
CA ILE A 124 4.72 -15.10 5.48
C ILE A 124 3.83 -16.25 5.00
N VAL A 125 4.46 -17.27 4.42
CA VAL A 125 3.76 -18.43 3.86
C VAL A 125 4.24 -19.68 4.56
N TYR A 126 3.31 -20.39 5.21
CA TYR A 126 3.56 -21.71 5.75
C TYR A 126 3.45 -22.74 4.63
N VAL A 127 4.50 -23.55 4.46
CA VAL A 127 4.57 -24.59 3.43
C VAL A 127 4.88 -25.91 4.12
N GLU A 128 3.97 -26.87 3.99
CA GLU A 128 4.13 -28.22 4.52
C GLU A 128 4.66 -29.18 3.45
N GLY A 129 5.31 -30.28 3.86
CA GLY A 129 5.79 -31.32 2.93
C GLY A 129 7.00 -30.93 2.07
N LEU A 130 7.81 -29.97 2.53
CA LEU A 130 9.10 -29.64 1.90
C LEU A 130 10.13 -30.75 2.20
N ALA A 131 10.60 -31.42 1.16
CA ALA A 131 11.73 -32.34 1.26
C ALA A 131 13.08 -31.58 1.29
N ASP A 132 14.18 -32.27 1.61
CA ASP A 132 15.55 -31.74 1.86
C ASP A 132 16.16 -30.81 0.79
N TYR A 133 15.48 -30.57 -0.33
CA TYR A 133 15.94 -29.73 -1.44
C TYR A 133 14.95 -28.66 -1.89
N LEU A 134 14.08 -28.18 -0.99
CA LEU A 134 13.11 -27.12 -1.29
C LEU A 134 12.17 -27.47 -2.46
N ARG A 135 11.95 -28.77 -2.68
CA ARG A 135 10.99 -29.30 -3.64
C ARG A 135 9.75 -29.72 -2.86
N LEU A 136 8.57 -29.31 -3.35
CA LEU A 136 7.30 -29.87 -2.90
C LEU A 136 7.35 -31.38 -3.16
N GLY A 137 7.37 -32.17 -2.09
CA GLY A 137 7.24 -33.62 -2.19
C GLY A 137 5.83 -33.99 -2.63
N THR A 138 5.66 -35.17 -3.18
CA THR A 138 4.35 -35.82 -3.26
C THR A 138 3.97 -36.20 -1.84
N ILE A 139 2.92 -35.57 -1.30
CA ILE A 139 2.31 -36.01 -0.06
C ILE A 139 1.60 -37.33 -0.42
N GLU A 140 2.18 -38.47 -0.06
CA GLU A 140 1.42 -39.72 -0.07
C GLU A 140 0.31 -39.58 0.98
N PRO A 141 -0.94 -39.98 0.65
CA PRO A 141 -2.02 -39.94 1.62
C PRO A 141 -1.63 -40.80 2.83
N LEU A 142 -1.78 -40.23 4.02
CA LEU A 142 -1.63 -40.99 5.27
C LEU A 142 -2.75 -42.05 5.30
N ASP A 143 -2.38 -43.31 5.16
CA ASP A 143 -3.25 -44.43 5.48
C ASP A 143 -3.47 -44.44 6.99
N PHE A 144 -4.70 -44.09 7.41
CA PHE A 144 -5.19 -44.22 8.79
C PHE A 144 -5.94 -45.53 8.98
#